data_AF-A0A0F2RM11-F1
#
_entry.id   AF-A0A0F2RM11-F1
#
_cell.length_a   1.000
_cell.length_b   1.000
_cell.length_c   1.000
_cell.angle_alpha   90.00
_cell.angle_beta   90.00
_cell.angle_gamma   90.00
#
_symmetry.space_group_name_H-M   'P 1'
#
loop_
_entity.id
_entity.type
_entity.pdbx_description
1 polymer ?
#
loop_
_entity_poly.entity_id
_entity_poly.type
_entity_poly.pdbx_seq_one_letter_code
_entity_poly.pdbx_strand_id
1 'polypeptide(L)'
;MSFNPLTEKGIPLDRQLRTWSELNVEPYDTRSVDAYTRCRAIVMNGAEMEAMWFGHQFARHTTDPDVKRQLAAVRRIETQQQKVCNWLIPGSEDNLEVTIGYEQVAVDLTAWLARQEPDPYARSCYDFGLLEDFDHLFRYANLMDMKNPRKAAELVQDLTEIMPGRPTWAEHRHPFDDIRKPLTRKSDPRSILHAMTITAAEQQTLNFYCNVGNRPEDPVARALYLEIAQIEEQHVTHYESMLP
;
A
#
# COMPACT_ATOMS: atom_id res chain seq x y z
N MET A 1 -16.70 17.35 20.59
CA MET A 1 -15.99 18.09 19.53
C MET A 1 -15.22 17.07 18.72
N SER A 2 -15.44 17.00 17.41
CA SER A 2 -14.66 16.11 16.54
C SER A 2 -13.27 16.69 16.33
N PHE A 3 -12.24 15.84 16.37
CA PHE A 3 -10.87 16.17 16.01
C PHE A 3 -10.81 16.75 14.59
N ASN A 4 -10.11 17.88 14.40
CA ASN A 4 -9.81 18.43 13.07
C ASN A 4 -8.29 18.52 12.88
N PRO A 5 -7.67 17.57 12.15
CA PRO A 5 -6.22 17.52 12.00
C PRO A 5 -5.64 18.77 11.32
N LEU A 6 -6.43 19.51 10.52
CA LEU A 6 -5.98 20.70 9.81
C LEU A 6 -5.81 21.94 10.72
N THR A 7 -6.34 21.90 11.94
CA THR A 7 -6.19 22.98 12.92
C THR A 7 -5.14 22.66 14.00
N GLU A 8 -4.59 21.45 13.99
CA GLU A 8 -3.59 21.02 14.96
C GLU A 8 -2.21 21.56 14.59
N LYS A 9 -1.48 22.07 15.58
CA LYS A 9 -0.13 22.62 15.37
C LYS A 9 0.96 21.54 15.22
N GLY A 10 0.61 20.28 15.44
CA GLY A 10 1.54 19.16 15.46
C GLY A 10 2.60 19.26 16.56
N ILE A 11 3.64 18.44 16.44
CA ILE A 11 4.79 18.44 17.34
C ILE A 11 5.98 19.06 16.60
N PRO A 12 6.74 20.00 17.18
CA PRO A 12 7.97 20.51 16.57
C PRO A 12 8.97 19.39 16.22
N LEU A 13 9.69 19.48 15.09
CA LEU A 13 10.56 18.40 14.58
C LEU A 13 11.59 17.91 15.63
N ASP A 14 12.18 18.82 16.39
CA ASP A 14 13.14 18.54 17.46
C ASP A 14 12.54 17.77 18.65
N ARG A 15 11.21 17.66 18.71
CA ARG A 15 10.43 16.95 19.74
C ARG A 15 9.71 15.71 19.21
N GLN A 16 9.88 15.37 17.94
CA GLN A 16 9.25 14.18 17.33
C GLN A 16 10.09 12.92 17.48
N LEU A 17 11.40 13.04 17.69
CA LEU A 17 12.28 11.88 17.87
C LEU A 17 11.90 11.07 19.12
N ARG A 18 12.06 9.76 19.01
CA ARG A 18 11.86 8.78 20.08
C ARG A 18 13.11 7.93 20.28
N THR A 19 13.21 7.31 21.45
CA THR A 19 14.26 6.36 21.82
C THR A 19 14.04 5.02 21.13
N TRP A 20 15.10 4.22 20.94
CA TRP A 20 14.94 2.88 20.34
C TRP A 20 14.03 1.95 21.14
N SER A 21 14.00 2.09 22.47
CA SER A 21 13.07 1.36 23.33
C SER A 21 11.61 1.71 23.05
N GLU A 22 11.29 2.97 22.73
CA GLU A 22 9.93 3.39 22.35
C GLU A 22 9.57 2.96 20.92
N LEU A 23 10.57 2.88 20.02
CA LEU A 23 10.36 2.48 18.63
C LEU A 23 10.22 0.97 18.43
N ASN A 24 10.75 0.18 19.37
CA ASN A 24 10.62 -1.27 19.38
C ASN A 24 9.23 -1.67 19.89
N VAL A 25 8.22 -1.38 19.08
CA VAL A 25 6.81 -1.64 19.39
C VAL A 25 6.53 -3.13 19.51
N GLU A 26 5.51 -3.45 20.32
CA GLU A 26 4.99 -4.81 20.42
C GLU A 26 4.16 -5.13 19.16
N PRO A 27 4.51 -6.19 18.40
CA PRO A 27 3.70 -6.63 17.26
C PRO A 27 2.30 -7.05 17.70
N TYR A 28 1.33 -6.96 16.79
CA TYR A 28 -0.01 -7.48 17.08
C TYR A 28 -0.03 -9.02 17.13
N ASP A 29 -1.00 -9.59 17.83
CA ASP A 29 -1.28 -11.03 17.77
C ASP A 29 -2.06 -11.37 16.50
N THR A 30 -1.49 -12.21 15.63
CA THR A 30 -2.08 -12.62 14.34
C THR A 30 -3.43 -13.31 14.45
N ARG A 31 -3.81 -13.78 15.65
CA ARG A 31 -5.08 -14.48 15.92
C ARG A 31 -6.17 -13.56 16.43
N SER A 32 -5.83 -12.44 17.06
CA SER A 32 -6.81 -11.53 17.68
C SER A 32 -6.82 -10.14 17.08
N VAL A 33 -5.87 -9.79 16.21
CA VAL A 33 -5.84 -8.49 15.53
C VAL A 33 -7.10 -8.32 14.67
N ASP A 34 -7.69 -7.13 14.71
CA ASP A 34 -8.75 -6.73 13.78
C ASP A 34 -8.15 -6.54 12.37
N ALA A 35 -8.81 -7.06 11.34
CA ALA A 35 -8.28 -7.03 9.97
C ALA A 35 -7.98 -5.60 9.50
N TYR A 36 -8.78 -4.61 9.91
CA TYR A 36 -8.53 -3.21 9.60
C TYR A 36 -7.46 -2.55 10.46
N THR A 37 -7.11 -3.11 11.63
CA THR A 37 -5.88 -2.72 12.33
C THR A 37 -4.65 -3.12 11.50
N ARG A 38 -4.63 -4.35 10.96
CA ARG A 38 -3.57 -4.80 10.05
C ARG A 38 -3.53 -3.95 8.77
N CYS A 39 -4.67 -3.72 8.11
CA CYS A 39 -4.73 -2.91 6.90
C CYS A 39 -4.18 -1.48 7.13
N ARG A 40 -4.51 -0.85 8.26
CA ARG A 40 -3.97 0.47 8.61
C ARG A 40 -2.45 0.44 8.78
N ALA A 41 -1.89 -0.59 9.40
CA ALA A 41 -0.43 -0.73 9.52
C ALA A 41 0.24 -0.82 8.13
N ILE A 42 -0.34 -1.61 7.22
CA ILE A 42 0.15 -1.78 5.84
C ILE A 42 0.08 -0.47 5.05
N VAL A 43 -1.10 0.19 5.02
CA VAL A 43 -1.29 1.46 4.27
C VAL A 43 -0.39 2.56 4.83
N MET A 44 -0.29 2.69 6.16
CA MET A 44 0.57 3.69 6.77
C MET A 44 2.04 3.42 6.48
N ASN A 45 2.47 2.16 6.46
CA ASN A 45 3.82 1.82 6.03
C ASN A 45 4.07 2.25 4.58
N GLY A 46 3.13 2.01 3.66
CA GLY A 46 3.25 2.46 2.27
C GLY A 46 3.38 3.98 2.14
N ALA A 47 2.55 4.74 2.86
CA ALA A 47 2.62 6.20 2.89
C ALA A 47 3.98 6.72 3.38
N GLU A 48 4.51 6.15 4.47
CA GLU A 48 5.83 6.55 5.01
C GLU A 48 6.98 6.15 4.07
N MET A 49 6.88 4.99 3.42
CA MET A 49 7.88 4.53 2.44
C MET A 49 7.94 5.46 1.23
N GLU A 50 6.79 5.86 0.68
CA GLU A 50 6.71 6.80 -0.44
C GLU A 50 7.29 8.18 -0.05
N ALA A 51 6.92 8.72 1.11
CA ALA A 51 7.48 9.97 1.61
C ALA A 51 9.01 9.91 1.76
N MET A 52 9.53 8.82 2.35
CA MET A 52 10.96 8.59 2.49
C MET A 52 11.68 8.55 1.13
N TRP A 53 11.12 7.84 0.15
CA TRP A 53 11.70 7.68 -1.17
C TRP A 53 11.68 8.97 -1.97
N PHE A 54 10.55 9.67 -1.98
CA PHE A 54 10.46 11.02 -2.53
C PHE A 54 11.55 11.92 -1.94
N GLY A 55 11.70 11.93 -0.60
CA GLY A 55 12.72 12.73 0.06
C GLY A 55 14.15 12.34 -0.35
N HIS A 56 14.43 11.05 -0.56
CA HIS A 56 15.72 10.59 -1.08
C HIS A 56 15.94 11.01 -2.53
N GLN A 57 14.94 10.87 -3.39
CA GLN A 57 15.03 11.27 -4.80
C GLN A 57 15.23 12.78 -4.92
N PHE A 58 14.49 13.58 -4.16
CA PHE A 58 14.68 15.04 -4.15
C PHE A 58 16.12 15.40 -3.72
N ALA A 59 16.65 14.78 -2.67
CA ALA A 59 18.03 15.05 -2.23
C ALA A 59 19.10 14.70 -3.28
N ARG A 60 18.84 13.73 -4.18
CA ARG A 60 19.73 13.38 -5.31
C ARG A 60 19.66 14.39 -6.46
N HIS A 61 18.54 15.08 -6.62
CA HIS A 61 18.26 15.99 -7.74
C HIS A 61 18.39 17.49 -7.40
N THR A 62 18.87 17.80 -6.20
CA THR A 62 19.21 19.18 -5.80
C THR A 62 20.70 19.30 -5.48
N THR A 63 21.27 20.48 -5.70
CA THR A 63 22.64 20.83 -5.29
C THR A 63 22.68 21.70 -4.04
N ASP A 64 21.54 22.22 -3.58
CA ASP A 64 21.42 23.09 -2.42
C ASP A 64 21.70 22.32 -1.10
N PRO A 65 22.78 22.66 -0.36
CA PRO A 65 23.12 21.98 0.88
C PRO A 65 22.10 22.18 2.01
N ASP A 66 21.43 23.34 2.07
CA ASP A 66 20.46 23.64 3.12
C ASP A 66 19.17 22.84 2.93
N VAL A 67 18.71 22.71 1.68
CA VAL A 67 17.61 21.79 1.35
C VAL A 67 17.97 20.35 1.71
N LYS A 68 19.20 19.90 1.40
CA LYS A 68 19.64 18.53 1.77
C LYS A 68 19.65 18.31 3.28
N ARG A 69 20.07 19.31 4.07
CA ARG A 69 20.05 19.24 5.55
C ARG A 69 18.62 19.11 6.07
N GLN A 70 17.69 19.90 5.54
CA GLN A 70 16.28 19.83 5.93
C GLN A 70 15.66 18.47 5.57
N LEU A 71 15.86 18.00 4.34
CA LEU A 71 15.38 16.68 3.91
C LEU A 71 15.97 15.55 4.78
N ALA A 72 17.24 15.65 5.17
CA ALA A 72 17.86 14.66 6.05
C ALA A 72 17.26 14.65 7.47
N ALA A 73 16.92 15.82 8.02
CA ALA A 73 16.28 15.95 9.32
C ALA A 73 14.85 15.37 9.31
N VAL A 74 14.05 15.72 8.30
CA VAL A 74 12.68 15.23 8.14
C VAL A 74 12.66 13.71 7.95
N ARG A 75 13.44 13.17 7.00
CA ARG A 75 13.51 11.71 6.79
C ARG A 75 13.96 10.95 8.03
N ARG A 76 14.81 11.52 8.89
CA ARG A 76 15.22 10.83 10.13
C ARG A 76 14.03 10.60 11.08
N ILE A 77 13.05 11.49 11.06
CA ILE A 77 11.84 11.39 11.87
C ILE A 77 10.83 10.46 11.19
N GLU A 78 10.52 10.67 9.90
CA GLU A 78 9.60 9.83 9.14
C GLU A 78 10.06 8.36 9.12
N THR A 79 11.37 8.14 8.99
CA THR A 79 11.91 6.78 9.11
C THR A 79 11.61 6.14 10.45
N GLN A 80 11.49 6.87 11.57
CA GLN A 80 11.07 6.27 12.86
C GLN A 80 9.60 5.86 12.83
N GLN A 81 8.73 6.70 12.28
CA GLN A 81 7.31 6.41 12.11
C GLN A 81 7.08 5.18 11.22
N GLN A 82 7.82 5.07 10.12
CA GLN A 82 7.79 3.89 9.25
C GLN A 82 8.09 2.60 10.03
N LYS A 83 9.07 2.57 10.95
CA LYS A 83 9.40 1.35 11.71
C LYS A 83 8.30 1.06 12.70
N VAL A 84 7.78 2.08 13.39
CA VAL A 84 6.66 1.94 14.32
C VAL A 84 5.43 1.35 13.61
N CYS A 85 5.11 1.78 12.40
CA CYS A 85 3.97 1.23 11.65
C CYS A 85 4.27 -0.18 11.10
N ASN A 86 5.39 -0.36 10.41
CA ASN A 86 5.71 -1.62 9.73
C ASN A 86 6.00 -2.76 10.71
N TRP A 87 6.62 -2.47 11.86
CA TRP A 87 7.05 -3.50 12.82
C TRP A 87 5.92 -3.94 13.75
N LEU A 88 4.69 -3.44 13.54
CA LEU A 88 3.50 -4.04 14.11
C LEU A 88 3.17 -5.40 13.46
N ILE A 89 3.60 -5.62 12.20
CA ILE A 89 3.43 -6.89 11.50
C ILE A 89 4.41 -7.91 12.10
N PRO A 90 3.93 -9.00 12.74
CA PRO A 90 4.77 -9.93 13.48
C PRO A 90 5.51 -10.88 12.53
N GLY A 91 6.73 -11.27 12.91
CA GLY A 91 7.50 -12.28 12.16
C GLY A 91 6.91 -13.70 12.21
N SER A 92 5.85 -13.92 12.99
CA SER A 92 5.09 -15.18 13.00
C SER A 92 4.02 -15.26 11.91
N GLU A 93 3.69 -14.13 11.26
CA GLU A 93 2.82 -14.12 10.08
C GLU A 93 3.66 -14.53 8.86
N ASP A 94 3.26 -15.62 8.21
CA ASP A 94 3.98 -16.11 7.03
C ASP A 94 3.73 -15.21 5.81
N ASN A 95 4.61 -15.32 4.82
CA ASN A 95 4.56 -14.43 3.66
C ASN A 95 3.23 -14.49 2.90
N LEU A 96 2.54 -15.64 2.85
CA LEU A 96 1.27 -15.75 2.16
C LEU A 96 0.13 -15.13 2.99
N GLU A 97 0.20 -15.22 4.31
CA GLU A 97 -0.72 -14.48 5.20
C GLU A 97 -0.55 -12.96 5.05
N VAL A 98 0.70 -12.49 4.99
CA VAL A 98 1.02 -11.07 4.75
C VAL A 98 0.50 -10.64 3.39
N THR A 99 0.66 -11.46 2.34
CA THR A 99 0.07 -11.23 1.01
C THR A 99 -1.44 -11.03 1.08
N ILE A 100 -2.18 -11.90 1.78
CA ILE A 100 -3.63 -11.71 1.97
C ILE A 100 -3.93 -10.35 2.64
N GLY A 101 -3.09 -9.88 3.55
CA GLY A 101 -3.22 -8.55 4.14
C GLY A 101 -3.01 -7.40 3.14
N TYR A 102 -2.04 -7.52 2.24
CA TYR A 102 -1.82 -6.55 1.15
C TYR A 102 -2.99 -6.52 0.17
N GLU A 103 -3.44 -7.70 -0.26
CA GLU A 103 -4.58 -7.83 -1.17
C GLU A 103 -5.89 -7.32 -0.54
N GLN A 104 -6.07 -7.53 0.76
CA GLN A 104 -7.19 -6.94 1.50
C GLN A 104 -7.13 -5.41 1.48
N VAL A 105 -5.92 -4.83 1.61
CA VAL A 105 -5.72 -3.38 1.49
C VAL A 105 -6.10 -2.91 0.10
N ALA A 106 -5.59 -3.55 -0.96
CA ALA A 106 -5.89 -3.17 -2.34
C ALA A 106 -7.40 -3.13 -2.58
N VAL A 107 -8.12 -4.22 -2.28
CA VAL A 107 -9.58 -4.30 -2.45
C VAL A 107 -10.32 -3.22 -1.65
N ASP A 108 -10.11 -3.16 -0.33
CA ASP A 108 -10.96 -2.32 0.53
C ASP A 108 -10.60 -0.84 0.44
N LEU A 109 -9.32 -0.50 0.27
CA LEU A 109 -8.88 0.88 0.06
C LEU A 109 -9.40 1.37 -1.29
N THR A 110 -9.18 0.64 -2.39
CA THR A 110 -9.62 1.05 -3.73
C THR A 110 -11.14 1.19 -3.78
N ALA A 111 -11.90 0.26 -3.20
CA ALA A 111 -13.35 0.35 -3.10
C ALA A 111 -13.81 1.57 -2.30
N TRP A 112 -13.15 1.88 -1.18
CA TRP A 112 -13.48 3.05 -0.37
C TRP A 112 -13.18 4.35 -1.14
N LEU A 113 -12.01 4.46 -1.78
CA LEU A 113 -11.63 5.62 -2.58
C LEU A 113 -12.60 5.84 -3.73
N ALA A 114 -12.94 4.81 -4.50
CA ALA A 114 -13.90 4.90 -5.61
C ALA A 114 -15.27 5.44 -5.16
N ARG A 115 -15.73 5.03 -3.96
CA ARG A 115 -17.01 5.51 -3.38
C ARG A 115 -16.95 6.97 -2.91
N GLN A 116 -15.78 7.45 -2.51
CA GLN A 116 -15.60 8.81 -2.00
C GLN A 116 -15.07 9.80 -3.06
N GLU A 117 -14.67 9.31 -4.23
CA GLU A 117 -14.02 10.10 -5.27
C GLU A 117 -14.97 11.11 -5.94
N PRO A 118 -14.68 12.42 -5.86
CA PRO A 118 -15.52 13.44 -6.50
C PRO A 118 -15.32 13.56 -8.02
N ASP A 119 -14.14 13.22 -8.57
CA ASP A 119 -13.88 13.27 -10.02
C ASP A 119 -14.36 11.97 -10.70
N PRO A 120 -15.35 12.02 -11.61
CA PRO A 120 -15.90 10.83 -12.25
C PRO A 120 -14.88 10.01 -13.05
N TYR A 121 -13.87 10.66 -13.63
CA TYR A 121 -12.82 9.97 -14.38
C TYR A 121 -11.85 9.26 -13.42
N ALA A 122 -11.40 9.93 -12.36
CA ALA A 122 -10.57 9.30 -11.34
C ALA A 122 -11.31 8.13 -10.68
N ARG A 123 -12.61 8.27 -10.42
CA ARG A 123 -13.45 7.17 -9.92
C ARG A 123 -13.42 5.96 -10.86
N SER A 124 -13.57 6.18 -12.16
CA SER A 124 -13.52 5.06 -13.13
C SER A 124 -12.15 4.38 -13.18
N CYS A 125 -11.07 5.09 -12.85
CA CYS A 125 -9.73 4.52 -12.73
C CYS A 125 -9.64 3.58 -11.51
N TYR A 126 -10.18 3.99 -10.36
CA TYR A 126 -10.26 3.14 -9.16
C TYR A 126 -11.21 1.95 -9.37
N ASP A 127 -12.39 2.16 -9.95
CA ASP A 127 -13.34 1.08 -10.27
C ASP A 127 -12.69 0.03 -11.20
N PHE A 128 -11.80 0.43 -12.11
CA PHE A 128 -11.07 -0.49 -12.97
C PHE A 128 -10.04 -1.32 -12.19
N GLY A 129 -9.17 -0.67 -11.39
CA GLY A 129 -8.15 -1.37 -10.60
C GLY A 129 -8.76 -2.36 -9.61
N LEU A 130 -9.86 -1.96 -8.96
CA LEU A 130 -10.60 -2.81 -8.02
C LEU A 130 -11.04 -4.15 -8.62
N LEU A 131 -11.35 -4.19 -9.92
CA LEU A 131 -11.70 -5.45 -10.58
C LEU A 131 -10.53 -6.43 -10.62
N GLU A 132 -9.30 -5.93 -10.74
CA GLU A 132 -8.08 -6.73 -10.74
C GLU A 132 -7.72 -7.16 -9.29
N ASP A 133 -7.83 -6.24 -8.32
CA ASP A 133 -7.59 -6.53 -6.89
C ASP A 133 -8.49 -7.66 -6.34
N PHE A 134 -9.75 -7.71 -6.77
CA PHE A 134 -10.64 -8.82 -6.43
C PHE A 134 -10.09 -10.17 -6.92
N ASP A 135 -9.57 -10.22 -8.15
CA ASP A 135 -9.00 -11.45 -8.71
C ASP A 135 -7.73 -11.86 -7.96
N HIS A 136 -6.87 -10.91 -7.62
CA HIS A 136 -5.62 -11.19 -6.91
C HIS A 136 -5.87 -11.77 -5.52
N LEU A 137 -6.73 -11.13 -4.71
CA LEU A 137 -7.17 -11.65 -3.42
C LEU A 137 -7.77 -13.06 -3.56
N PHE A 138 -8.63 -13.27 -4.56
CA PHE A 138 -9.22 -14.57 -4.83
C PHE A 138 -8.19 -15.64 -5.17
N ARG A 139 -7.20 -15.33 -6.01
CA ARG A 139 -6.17 -16.29 -6.43
C ARG A 139 -5.20 -16.61 -5.29
N TYR A 140 -4.79 -15.62 -4.50
CA TYR A 140 -3.97 -15.90 -3.31
C TYR A 140 -4.74 -16.63 -2.22
N ALA A 141 -6.04 -16.39 -2.06
CA ALA A 141 -6.89 -17.17 -1.16
C ALA A 141 -6.94 -18.65 -1.59
N ASN A 142 -7.08 -18.93 -2.89
CA ASN A 142 -7.02 -20.30 -3.42
C ASN A 142 -5.64 -20.94 -3.22
N LEU A 143 -4.55 -20.18 -3.38
CA LEU A 143 -3.20 -20.67 -3.08
C LEU A 143 -3.07 -20.99 -1.57
N MET A 144 -3.61 -20.13 -0.71
CA MET A 144 -3.61 -20.31 0.74
C MET A 144 -4.39 -21.57 1.12
N ASP A 145 -5.54 -21.83 0.49
CA ASP A 145 -6.31 -23.06 0.69
C ASP A 145 -5.54 -24.34 0.38
N MET A 146 -4.61 -24.28 -0.58
CA MET A 146 -3.78 -25.42 -0.98
C MET A 146 -2.56 -25.62 -0.08
N LYS A 147 -2.06 -24.57 0.59
CA LYS A 147 -0.72 -24.54 1.18
C LYS A 147 -0.69 -24.25 2.68
N ASN A 148 -1.71 -23.56 3.20
CA ASN A 148 -1.73 -23.03 4.56
C ASN A 148 -2.80 -23.74 5.40
N PRO A 149 -2.54 -24.05 6.68
CA PRO A 149 -3.57 -24.53 7.60
C PRO A 149 -4.66 -23.48 7.88
N ARG A 150 -4.37 -22.18 7.77
CA ARG A 150 -5.37 -21.11 7.93
C ARG A 150 -6.08 -20.80 6.63
N LYS A 151 -7.30 -20.30 6.75
CA LYS A 151 -8.10 -19.81 5.62
C LYS A 151 -7.97 -18.31 5.45
N ALA A 152 -7.97 -17.84 4.20
CA ALA A 152 -7.95 -16.41 3.90
C ALA A 152 -9.14 -15.66 4.54
N ALA A 153 -10.32 -16.29 4.61
CA ALA A 153 -11.49 -15.79 5.31
C ALA A 153 -11.22 -15.44 6.80
N GLU A 154 -10.37 -16.22 7.50
CA GLU A 154 -9.98 -15.92 8.88
C GLU A 154 -9.12 -14.65 8.97
N LEU A 155 -8.31 -14.38 7.94
CA LEU A 155 -7.45 -13.20 7.89
C LEU A 155 -8.24 -11.94 7.53
N VAL A 156 -9.14 -12.04 6.54
CA VAL A 156 -9.98 -10.90 6.13
C VAL A 156 -11.19 -10.70 7.04
N GLN A 157 -11.46 -11.65 7.94
CA GLN A 157 -12.52 -11.62 8.95
C GLN A 157 -13.93 -11.49 8.37
N ASP A 158 -14.15 -12.03 7.17
CA ASP A 158 -15.39 -11.88 6.39
C ASP A 158 -15.81 -10.40 6.18
N LEU A 159 -14.88 -9.45 6.37
CA LEU A 159 -15.11 -8.02 6.15
C LEU A 159 -14.87 -7.63 4.68
N THR A 160 -14.10 -8.44 3.98
CA THR A 160 -13.73 -8.26 2.57
C THR A 160 -14.18 -9.50 1.79
N GLU A 161 -14.92 -9.27 0.71
CA GLU A 161 -15.40 -10.36 -0.15
C GLU A 161 -14.23 -10.97 -0.93
N ILE A 162 -14.07 -12.29 -0.85
CA ILE A 162 -13.10 -13.04 -1.66
C ILE A 162 -13.84 -13.63 -2.85
N MET A 163 -13.78 -12.94 -3.99
CA MET A 163 -14.54 -13.30 -5.19
C MET A 163 -13.71 -13.10 -6.46
N PRO A 164 -13.99 -13.86 -7.54
CA PRO A 164 -13.34 -13.64 -8.82
C PRO A 164 -13.55 -12.20 -9.32
N GLY A 165 -12.49 -11.60 -9.83
CA GLY A 165 -12.49 -10.28 -10.43
C GLY A 165 -12.42 -10.34 -11.97
N ARG A 166 -11.74 -9.35 -12.55
CA ARG A 166 -11.32 -9.39 -13.95
C ARG A 166 -10.29 -10.53 -14.09
N PRO A 167 -10.45 -11.47 -15.02
CA PRO A 167 -9.56 -12.64 -15.07
C PRO A 167 -8.11 -12.27 -15.43
N THR A 168 -7.13 -12.81 -14.71
CA THR A 168 -5.69 -12.47 -14.87
C THR A 168 -5.14 -12.56 -16.29
N TRP A 169 -5.61 -13.53 -17.08
CA TRP A 169 -5.16 -13.65 -18.48
C TRP A 169 -5.53 -12.45 -19.34
N ALA A 170 -6.50 -11.63 -18.92
CA ALA A 170 -6.89 -10.39 -19.58
C ALA A 170 -6.25 -9.15 -18.93
N GLU A 171 -5.61 -9.29 -17.77
CA GLU A 171 -5.07 -8.19 -16.98
C GLU A 171 -3.87 -7.52 -17.63
N HIS A 172 -2.93 -8.33 -18.12
CA HIS A 172 -1.73 -7.89 -18.82
C HIS A 172 -2.07 -7.13 -20.10
N ARG A 173 -1.66 -5.86 -20.15
CA ARG A 173 -1.88 -4.95 -21.27
C ARG A 173 -0.58 -4.27 -21.71
N HIS A 174 -0.65 -3.57 -22.83
CA HIS A 174 0.51 -2.81 -23.31
C HIS A 174 0.79 -1.65 -22.34
N PRO A 175 2.04 -1.34 -21.96
CA PRO A 175 2.35 -0.32 -20.94
C PRO A 175 1.80 1.08 -21.24
N PHE A 176 1.55 1.41 -22.51
CA PHE A 176 0.95 2.69 -22.87
C PHE A 176 -0.53 2.78 -22.51
N ASP A 177 -1.21 1.62 -22.42
CA ASP A 177 -2.61 1.54 -22.04
C ASP A 177 -2.80 1.61 -20.51
N ASP A 178 -1.72 1.64 -19.73
CA ASP A 178 -1.74 1.91 -18.29
C ASP A 178 -1.86 3.39 -17.96
N ILE A 179 -1.36 4.25 -18.85
CA ILE A 179 -1.31 5.68 -18.62
C ILE A 179 -2.72 6.27 -18.54
N ARG A 180 -2.97 7.07 -17.49
CA ARG A 180 -4.20 7.80 -17.26
C ARG A 180 -4.01 9.29 -17.48
N LYS A 181 -5.14 9.99 -17.63
CA LYS A 181 -5.14 11.45 -17.65
C LYS A 181 -4.78 11.95 -16.23
N PRO A 182 -3.75 12.79 -16.09
CA PRO A 182 -3.36 13.31 -14.78
C PRO A 182 -4.44 14.21 -14.19
N LEU A 183 -4.54 14.20 -12.86
CA LEU A 183 -5.18 15.25 -12.09
C LEU A 183 -4.40 16.56 -12.28
N THR A 184 -4.97 17.67 -11.81
CA THR A 184 -4.29 18.97 -11.88
C THR A 184 -4.20 19.59 -10.50
N ARG A 185 -3.33 20.58 -10.34
CA ARG A 185 -3.27 21.40 -9.10
C ARG A 185 -4.58 22.12 -8.76
N LYS A 186 -5.55 22.15 -9.68
CA LYS A 186 -6.89 22.72 -9.48
C LYS A 186 -7.96 21.68 -9.18
N SER A 187 -7.62 20.38 -9.22
CA SER A 187 -8.53 19.29 -8.86
C SER A 187 -8.92 19.37 -7.38
N ASP A 188 -9.99 18.68 -7.00
CA ASP A 188 -10.40 18.59 -5.60
C ASP A 188 -9.22 18.01 -4.77
N PRO A 189 -8.82 18.64 -3.65
CA PRO A 189 -7.73 18.14 -2.82
C PRO A 189 -7.94 16.69 -2.36
N ARG A 190 -9.19 16.22 -2.23
CA ARG A 190 -9.50 14.82 -1.92
C ARG A 190 -9.07 13.89 -3.04
N SER A 191 -9.31 14.23 -4.31
CA SER A 191 -8.87 13.42 -5.45
C SER A 191 -7.36 13.27 -5.50
N ILE A 192 -6.62 14.36 -5.20
CA ILE A 192 -5.16 14.33 -5.13
C ILE A 192 -4.71 13.43 -3.97
N LEU A 193 -5.32 13.58 -2.79
CA LEU A 193 -5.01 12.73 -1.64
C LEU A 193 -5.32 11.26 -1.91
N HIS A 194 -6.44 10.95 -2.58
CA HIS A 194 -6.80 9.59 -2.97
C HIS A 194 -5.74 8.97 -3.88
N ALA A 195 -5.36 9.68 -4.95
CA ALA A 195 -4.36 9.23 -5.90
C ALA A 195 -3.00 9.00 -5.22
N MET A 196 -2.56 9.92 -4.35
CA MET A 196 -1.32 9.76 -3.57
C MET A 196 -1.40 8.55 -2.63
N THR A 197 -2.54 8.35 -1.97
CA THR A 197 -2.71 7.25 -1.00
C THR A 197 -2.67 5.89 -1.69
N ILE A 198 -3.42 5.71 -2.79
CA ILE A 198 -3.42 4.43 -3.50
C ILE A 198 -2.07 4.16 -4.17
N THR A 199 -1.43 5.19 -4.77
CA THR A 199 -0.10 5.03 -5.36
C THR A 199 0.91 4.53 -4.33
N ALA A 200 0.89 5.10 -3.11
CA ALA A 200 1.78 4.67 -2.03
C ALA A 200 1.46 3.24 -1.53
N ALA A 201 0.19 2.85 -1.50
CA ALA A 201 -0.23 1.50 -1.14
C ALA A 201 0.25 0.48 -2.19
N GLU A 202 -0.06 0.71 -3.47
CA GLU A 202 0.32 -0.21 -4.56
C GLU A 202 1.82 -0.32 -4.72
N GLN A 203 2.53 0.80 -4.61
CA GLN A 203 3.99 0.75 -4.71
C GLN A 203 4.57 -0.10 -3.56
N GLN A 204 4.00 -0.01 -2.36
CA GLN A 204 4.43 -0.85 -1.24
C GLN A 204 4.05 -2.34 -1.43
N THR A 205 2.90 -2.65 -2.03
CA THR A 205 2.50 -4.01 -2.45
C THR A 205 3.52 -4.58 -3.46
N LEU A 206 3.79 -3.86 -4.54
CA LEU A 206 4.76 -4.23 -5.56
C LEU A 206 6.15 -4.46 -4.93
N ASN A 207 6.60 -3.56 -4.07
CA ASN A 207 7.89 -3.69 -3.38
C ASN A 207 7.98 -4.97 -2.55
N PHE A 208 6.90 -5.32 -1.85
CA PHE A 208 6.81 -6.55 -1.10
C PHE A 208 6.93 -7.76 -2.05
N TYR A 209 6.19 -7.80 -3.15
CA TYR A 209 6.30 -8.89 -4.13
C TYR A 209 7.68 -8.99 -4.79
N CYS A 210 8.35 -7.87 -5.11
CA CYS A 210 9.71 -7.89 -5.64
C CYS A 210 10.73 -8.52 -4.67
N ASN A 211 10.50 -8.45 -3.36
CA ASN A 211 11.41 -8.98 -2.34
C ASN A 211 11.04 -10.37 -1.83
N VAL A 212 9.75 -10.73 -1.91
CA VAL A 212 9.18 -11.93 -1.30
C VAL A 212 8.70 -12.94 -2.33
N GLY A 213 8.25 -12.51 -3.51
CA GLY A 213 7.75 -13.39 -4.57
C GLY A 213 8.77 -14.37 -5.11
N ASN A 214 10.07 -14.12 -4.88
CA ASN A 214 11.15 -15.05 -5.22
C ASN A 214 11.45 -16.10 -4.14
N ARG A 215 10.73 -16.10 -3.02
CA ARG A 215 10.99 -16.98 -1.86
C ARG A 215 10.21 -18.29 -1.84
N PRO A 216 8.97 -18.39 -2.37
CA PRO A 216 8.26 -19.68 -2.39
C PRO A 216 9.08 -20.77 -3.10
N GLU A 217 9.18 -21.93 -2.46
CA GLU A 217 9.81 -23.13 -3.05
C GLU A 217 8.88 -23.83 -4.05
N ASP A 218 7.57 -23.73 -3.82
CA ASP A 218 6.56 -24.31 -4.68
C ASP A 218 6.48 -23.54 -6.03
N PRO A 219 6.62 -24.23 -7.18
CA PRO A 219 6.61 -23.58 -8.48
C PRO A 219 5.30 -22.86 -8.81
N VAL A 220 4.15 -23.35 -8.32
CA VAL A 220 2.83 -22.73 -8.56
C VAL A 220 2.72 -21.44 -7.78
N ALA A 221 3.09 -21.44 -6.50
CA ALA A 221 3.15 -20.23 -5.69
C ALA A 221 4.09 -19.20 -6.32
N ARG A 222 5.30 -19.61 -6.70
CA ARG A 222 6.28 -18.72 -7.33
C ARG A 222 5.78 -18.12 -8.65
N ALA A 223 5.11 -18.92 -9.47
CA ALA A 223 4.52 -18.45 -10.73
C ALA A 223 3.39 -17.45 -10.48
N LEU A 224 2.55 -17.69 -9.46
CA LEU A 224 1.46 -16.76 -9.10
C LEU A 224 2.01 -15.40 -8.65
N TYR A 225 2.98 -15.39 -7.73
CA TYR A 225 3.64 -14.15 -7.31
C TYR A 225 4.28 -13.40 -8.49
N LEU A 226 4.92 -14.13 -9.41
CA LEU A 226 5.52 -13.51 -10.60
C LEU A 226 4.46 -12.86 -11.49
N GLU A 227 3.36 -13.57 -11.76
CA GLU A 227 2.28 -13.09 -12.63
C GLU A 227 1.62 -11.84 -12.05
N ILE A 228 1.17 -11.91 -10.79
CA ILE A 228 0.49 -10.79 -10.13
C ILE A 228 1.45 -9.60 -9.94
N ALA A 229 2.72 -9.82 -9.57
CA ALA A 229 3.69 -8.71 -9.47
C ALA A 229 3.90 -7.92 -10.77
N GLN A 230 3.70 -8.54 -11.95
CA GLN A 230 3.73 -7.82 -13.23
C GLN A 230 2.48 -6.98 -13.47
N ILE A 231 1.38 -7.28 -12.78
CA ILE A 231 0.16 -6.47 -12.80
C ILE A 231 0.25 -5.35 -11.77
N GLU A 232 0.85 -5.59 -10.60
CA GLU A 232 1.10 -4.50 -9.64
C GLU A 232 1.93 -3.37 -10.23
N GLU A 233 2.91 -3.68 -11.08
CA GLU A 233 3.66 -2.66 -11.84
C GLU A 233 2.74 -1.83 -12.75
N GLN A 234 1.73 -2.46 -13.37
CA GLN A 234 0.71 -1.78 -14.17
C GLN A 234 -0.17 -0.90 -13.30
N HIS A 235 -0.52 -1.33 -12.08
CA HIS A 235 -1.29 -0.53 -11.12
C HIS A 235 -0.52 0.68 -10.62
N VAL A 236 0.76 0.52 -10.29
CA VAL A 236 1.64 1.64 -9.93
C VAL A 236 1.72 2.64 -11.08
N THR A 237 2.01 2.18 -12.31
CA THR A 237 2.05 3.03 -13.51
C THR A 237 0.71 3.75 -13.73
N HIS A 238 -0.40 3.04 -13.54
CA HIS A 238 -1.75 3.58 -13.66
C HIS A 238 -1.97 4.73 -12.68
N TYR A 239 -1.78 4.50 -11.38
CA TYR A 239 -2.09 5.49 -10.35
C TYR A 239 -1.09 6.64 -10.28
N GLU A 240 0.21 6.38 -10.49
CA GLU A 240 1.21 7.45 -10.48
C GLU A 240 0.98 8.44 -11.64
N SER A 241 0.49 7.95 -12.79
CA SER A 241 0.17 8.80 -13.94
C SER A 241 -1.03 9.74 -13.68
N MET A 242 -1.82 9.47 -12.63
CA MET A 242 -2.89 10.35 -12.17
C MET A 242 -2.38 11.51 -11.32
N LEU A 243 -1.15 11.47 -10.81
CA LEU A 243 -0.60 12.53 -9.96
C LEU A 243 -0.37 13.85 -10.75
N PRO A 244 -0.51 15.02 -10.10
CA PRO A 244 -0.52 16.34 -10.75
C PRO A 244 0.84 16.98 -11.05
#